data_AF-A0A662VNG5-F1
#
_entry.id   AF-A0A662VNG5-F1
#
_cell.length_a   1.000
_cell.length_b   1.000
_cell.length_c   1.000
_cell.angle_alpha   90.00
_cell.angle_beta   90.00
_cell.angle_gamma   90.00
#
_symmetry.space_group_name_H-M   'P 1'
#
loop_
_entity.id
_entity.type
_entity.pdbx_description
1 polymer ?
#
loop_
_entity_poly.entity_id
_entity_poly.type
_entity_poly.pdbx_seq_one_letter_code
_entity_poly.pdbx_strand_id
1 'polypeptide(L)'
;VPMNIYIAGDNALAVDVVAAKVLGYDVSEVEHLRLANEKYDVADKVEITGDISKFNQKYPHEFLKIIPEGVKIVKGKELACREGCVDNTLMLLEMLHVDYGCNGEFSIVCGKGFDKSELDDLKDPVLVVGPCAVEEVGEYLKQRYRVITVNYCNDLSAVLTALMKLMGIRATRIVPMSPLKLILTWINAKLHGSTANTPPIF
;
A
#
# COMPACT_ATOMS: atom_id res chain seq x y z
N VAL A 1 12.04 -11.91 -2.37
CA VAL A 1 13.50 -12.07 -2.51
C VAL A 1 14.17 -10.79 -2.03
N PRO A 2 15.11 -10.82 -1.06
CA PRO A 2 15.83 -9.61 -0.67
C PRO A 2 16.72 -9.13 -1.82
N MET A 3 16.42 -7.94 -2.35
CA MET A 3 17.11 -7.38 -3.52
C MET A 3 18.47 -6.73 -3.18
N ASN A 4 18.65 -6.32 -1.91
CA ASN A 4 19.88 -5.70 -1.38
C ASN A 4 20.48 -4.63 -2.32
N ILE A 5 19.64 -3.68 -2.73
CA ILE A 5 20.00 -2.54 -3.58
C ILE A 5 19.34 -1.28 -3.04
N TYR A 6 20.05 -0.15 -3.15
CA TYR A 6 19.48 1.18 -3.05
C TYR A 6 19.45 1.80 -4.45
N ILE A 7 18.29 2.29 -4.86
CA ILE A 7 18.12 3.04 -6.10
C ILE A 7 17.88 4.49 -5.70
N ALA A 8 18.73 5.38 -6.21
CA ALA A 8 18.62 6.81 -5.99
C ALA A 8 18.99 7.52 -7.30
N GLY A 9 18.46 8.73 -7.49
CA GLY A 9 18.71 9.52 -8.67
C GLY A 9 18.22 10.95 -8.49
N ASP A 10 18.51 11.79 -9.48
CA ASP A 10 18.24 13.23 -9.43
C ASP A 10 16.73 13.57 -9.46
N ASN A 11 15.91 12.63 -9.94
CA ASN A 11 14.46 12.77 -9.99
C ASN A 11 13.76 11.40 -9.95
N ALA A 12 12.45 11.43 -9.65
CA ALA A 12 11.62 10.23 -9.52
C ALA A 12 11.57 9.39 -10.81
N LEU A 13 11.49 10.04 -11.97
CA LEU A 13 11.41 9.33 -13.26
C LEU A 13 12.65 8.47 -13.52
N ALA A 14 13.85 9.01 -13.26
CA ALA A 14 15.09 8.24 -13.39
C ALA A 14 15.11 7.02 -12.46
N VAL A 15 14.66 7.20 -11.21
CA VAL A 15 14.54 6.13 -10.22
C VAL A 15 13.55 5.06 -10.69
N ASP A 16 12.38 5.46 -11.20
CA ASP A 16 11.33 4.55 -11.66
C ASP A 16 11.77 3.76 -12.90
N VAL A 17 12.48 4.38 -13.84
CA VAL A 17 13.06 3.69 -15.02
C VAL A 17 14.07 2.62 -14.59
N VAL A 18 14.97 2.95 -13.65
CA VAL A 18 15.94 1.97 -13.13
C VAL A 18 15.24 0.88 -12.33
N ALA A 19 14.25 1.23 -11.51
CA ALA A 19 13.47 0.27 -10.74
C ALA A 19 12.71 -0.71 -11.65
N ALA A 20 12.09 -0.22 -12.74
CA ALA A 20 11.45 -1.07 -13.74
C ALA A 20 12.44 -2.07 -14.34
N LYS A 21 13.63 -1.61 -14.76
CA LYS A 21 14.71 -2.49 -15.27
C LYS A 21 15.14 -3.54 -14.23
N VAL A 22 15.35 -3.13 -12.98
CA VAL A 22 15.70 -4.03 -11.87
C VAL A 22 14.61 -5.07 -11.59
N LEU A 23 13.34 -4.72 -11.82
CA LEU A 23 12.20 -5.63 -11.69
C LEU A 23 11.95 -6.47 -12.95
N GLY A 24 12.74 -6.28 -14.01
CA GLY A 24 12.66 -7.01 -15.27
C GLY A 24 11.55 -6.53 -16.21
N TYR A 25 11.21 -5.25 -16.15
CA TYR A 25 10.20 -4.61 -17.01
C TYR A 25 10.85 -3.56 -17.91
N ASP A 26 10.38 -3.55 -19.16
CA ASP A 26 10.69 -2.45 -20.07
C ASP A 26 9.82 -1.22 -19.76
N VAL A 27 10.32 -0.04 -20.12
CA VAL A 27 9.59 1.24 -19.97
C VAL A 27 8.21 1.19 -20.62
N SER A 28 8.06 0.48 -21.74
CA SER A 28 6.78 0.33 -22.44
C SER A 28 5.76 -0.54 -21.70
N GLU A 29 6.20 -1.37 -20.75
CA GLU A 29 5.34 -2.29 -19.99
C GLU A 29 4.77 -1.64 -18.72
N VAL A 30 5.33 -0.51 -18.30
CA VAL A 30 4.89 0.24 -17.13
C VAL A 30 4.15 1.48 -17.60
N GLU A 31 2.84 1.52 -17.41
CA GLU A 31 1.96 2.51 -18.07
C GLU A 31 2.41 3.97 -17.88
N HIS A 32 2.74 4.38 -16.66
CA HIS A 32 3.18 5.76 -16.41
C HIS A 32 4.55 6.06 -17.05
N LEU A 33 5.46 5.07 -17.11
CA LEU A 33 6.75 5.22 -17.79
C LEU A 33 6.59 5.25 -19.30
N ARG A 34 5.69 4.43 -19.87
CA ARG A 34 5.33 4.45 -21.29
C ARG A 34 4.81 5.83 -21.69
N LEU A 35 3.85 6.37 -20.95
CA LEU A 35 3.29 7.72 -21.18
C LEU A 35 4.35 8.82 -21.03
N ALA A 36 5.24 8.71 -20.03
CA ALA A 36 6.35 9.66 -19.88
C ALA A 36 7.32 9.58 -21.06
N ASN A 37 7.63 8.38 -21.54
CA ASN A 37 8.51 8.15 -22.67
C ASN A 37 7.94 8.66 -23.99
N GLU A 38 6.64 8.47 -24.23
CA GLU A 38 5.95 9.01 -25.42
C GLU A 38 6.02 10.54 -25.51
N LYS A 39 6.05 11.21 -24.34
CA LYS A 39 6.06 12.67 -24.27
C LYS A 39 7.46 13.27 -24.22
N TYR A 40 8.40 12.60 -23.56
CA TYR A 40 9.70 13.18 -23.20
C TYR A 40 10.91 12.35 -23.66
N ASP A 41 10.69 11.15 -24.20
CA ASP A 41 11.73 10.26 -24.73
C ASP A 41 12.83 9.97 -23.69
N VAL A 42 12.49 9.24 -22.62
CA VAL A 42 13.30 9.16 -21.38
C VAL A 42 14.02 7.82 -21.21
N ALA A 43 13.59 6.75 -21.89
CA ALA A 43 14.04 5.38 -21.64
C ALA A 43 15.56 5.19 -21.77
N ASP A 44 16.16 5.88 -22.76
CA ASP A 44 17.59 5.78 -23.09
C ASP A 44 18.43 6.95 -22.54
N LYS A 45 17.81 7.89 -21.82
CA LYS A 45 18.48 9.08 -21.27
C LYS A 45 18.93 8.92 -19.82
N VAL A 46 18.58 7.81 -19.18
CA VAL A 46 18.94 7.55 -17.78
C VAL A 46 20.31 6.85 -17.72
N GLU A 47 21.33 7.61 -17.31
CA GLU A 47 22.64 7.07 -16.98
C GLU A 47 22.58 6.31 -15.64
N ILE A 48 23.15 5.10 -15.60
CA ILE A 48 23.13 4.24 -14.42
C ILE A 48 24.54 4.11 -13.86
N THR A 49 24.75 4.62 -12.65
CA THR A 49 26.00 4.42 -11.90
C THR A 49 25.83 3.22 -10.97
N GLY A 50 26.51 2.12 -11.27
CA GLY A 50 26.48 0.87 -10.50
C GLY A 50 26.15 -0.36 -11.35
N ASP A 51 26.24 -1.55 -10.76
CA ASP A 51 25.99 -2.81 -11.46
C ASP A 51 24.58 -3.35 -11.16
N ILE A 52 23.74 -3.38 -12.20
CA ILE A 52 22.41 -3.99 -12.17
C ILE A 52 22.31 -5.29 -12.97
N SER A 53 23.41 -5.78 -13.55
CA SER A 53 23.42 -6.95 -14.45
C SER A 53 22.92 -8.24 -13.78
N LYS A 54 23.03 -8.32 -12.44
CA LYS A 54 22.50 -9.43 -11.63
C LYS A 54 20.97 -9.51 -11.61
N PHE A 55 20.26 -8.43 -11.97
CA PHE A 55 18.81 -8.39 -12.01
C PHE A 55 18.32 -8.73 -13.42
N ASN A 56 18.09 -10.02 -13.65
CA ASN A 56 17.74 -10.57 -14.97
C ASN A 56 16.44 -11.38 -14.95
N GLN A 57 15.63 -11.22 -13.90
CA GLN A 57 14.36 -11.89 -13.73
C GLN A 57 13.22 -10.88 -13.79
N LYS A 58 12.10 -11.31 -14.36
CA LYS A 58 10.85 -10.55 -14.33
C LYS A 58 10.05 -10.94 -13.09
N TYR A 59 9.90 -10.00 -12.17
CA TYR A 59 9.20 -10.24 -10.90
C TYR A 59 7.70 -10.03 -11.07
N PRO A 60 6.84 -10.96 -10.63
CA PRO A 60 5.40 -10.74 -10.70
C PRO A 60 5.00 -9.52 -9.85
N HIS A 61 4.08 -8.72 -10.37
CA HIS A 61 3.53 -7.54 -9.69
C HIS A 61 2.03 -7.69 -9.40
N GLU A 62 1.42 -8.81 -9.81
CA GLU A 62 0.00 -9.06 -9.59
C GLU A 62 -0.27 -9.44 -8.13
N PHE A 63 -1.38 -8.92 -7.62
CA PHE A 63 -1.90 -9.22 -6.30
C PHE A 63 -2.30 -10.70 -6.20
N LEU A 64 -1.72 -11.44 -5.25
CA LEU A 64 -1.88 -12.91 -5.14
C LEU A 64 -3.25 -13.32 -4.58
N LYS A 65 -3.96 -12.39 -3.92
CA LYS A 65 -5.29 -12.56 -3.30
C LYS A 65 -5.30 -13.59 -2.16
N ILE A 66 -4.20 -13.72 -1.44
CA ILE A 66 -4.07 -14.54 -0.24
C ILE A 66 -4.46 -13.67 0.97
N ILE A 67 -5.76 -13.64 1.27
CA ILE A 67 -6.37 -12.83 2.33
C ILE A 67 -6.77 -13.72 3.52
N PRO A 68 -6.68 -13.24 4.78
CA PRO A 68 -7.17 -14.00 5.93
C PRO A 68 -8.67 -14.31 5.82
N GLU A 69 -9.08 -15.55 6.08
CA GLU A 69 -10.49 -15.99 6.07
C GLU A 69 -11.38 -15.16 7.00
N GLY A 70 -10.79 -14.62 8.06
CA GLY A 70 -11.46 -13.76 9.03
C GLY A 70 -11.89 -12.41 8.48
N VAL A 71 -11.41 -11.97 7.31
CA VAL A 71 -11.69 -10.64 6.77
C VAL A 71 -12.78 -10.67 5.70
N LYS A 72 -13.88 -9.93 5.92
CA LYS A 72 -14.94 -9.75 4.91
C LYS A 72 -14.66 -8.49 4.07
N ILE A 73 -14.56 -8.63 2.76
CA ILE A 73 -14.30 -7.49 1.85
C ILE A 73 -15.56 -7.20 1.06
N VAL A 74 -16.06 -5.97 1.14
CA VAL A 74 -17.19 -5.48 0.34
C VAL A 74 -16.71 -4.33 -0.55
N LYS A 75 -16.92 -4.49 -1.86
CA LYS A 75 -16.56 -3.48 -2.86
C LYS A 75 -17.82 -2.90 -3.47
N GLY A 76 -17.89 -1.59 -3.53
CA GLY A 76 -18.98 -0.89 -4.22
C GLY A 76 -18.94 -1.16 -5.71
N LYS A 77 -20.08 -0.99 -6.37
CA LYS A 77 -20.27 -1.20 -7.82
C LYS A 77 -19.56 -0.14 -8.66
N GLU A 78 -19.23 1.00 -8.06
CA GLU A 78 -18.60 2.15 -8.70
C GLU A 78 -17.35 2.60 -7.93
N LEU A 79 -16.41 3.27 -8.60
CA LEU A 79 -15.27 3.97 -7.97
C LEU A 79 -14.42 3.10 -6.99
N ALA A 80 -14.44 1.78 -7.15
CA ALA A 80 -13.59 0.83 -6.45
C ALA A 80 -12.21 0.76 -7.13
N CYS A 81 -11.47 1.87 -7.12
CA CYS A 81 -10.23 2.03 -7.86
C CYS A 81 -9.14 1.07 -7.38
N ARG A 82 -8.46 0.39 -8.33
CA ARG A 82 -7.34 -0.53 -8.06
C ARG A 82 -6.23 0.15 -7.25
N GLU A 83 -5.61 1.18 -7.80
CA GLU A 83 -4.51 1.92 -7.14
C GLU A 83 -5.00 2.97 -6.13
N GLY A 84 -6.32 3.07 -5.92
CA GLY A 84 -6.92 4.02 -4.99
C GLY A 84 -7.17 3.41 -3.62
N CYS A 85 -8.30 2.73 -3.47
CA CYS A 85 -8.79 2.19 -2.20
C CYS A 85 -8.78 0.66 -2.12
N VAL A 86 -8.74 -0.04 -3.26
CA VAL A 86 -8.89 -1.49 -3.30
C VAL A 86 -7.54 -2.19 -3.22
N ASP A 87 -6.77 -2.24 -4.31
CA ASP A 87 -5.63 -3.16 -4.41
C ASP A 87 -4.54 -2.77 -3.42
N ASN A 88 -4.24 -1.49 -3.23
CA ASN A 88 -3.27 -1.04 -2.23
C ASN A 88 -3.65 -1.46 -0.79
N THR A 89 -4.94 -1.41 -0.44
CA THR A 89 -5.44 -1.89 0.86
C THR A 89 -5.28 -3.40 0.98
N LEU A 90 -5.66 -4.13 -0.07
CA LEU A 90 -5.63 -5.58 -0.06
C LEU A 90 -4.21 -6.14 -0.14
N MET A 91 -3.29 -5.46 -0.81
CA MET A 91 -1.87 -5.80 -0.84
C MET A 91 -1.21 -5.60 0.52
N LEU A 92 -1.54 -4.51 1.24
CA LEU A 92 -1.07 -4.34 2.62
C LEU A 92 -1.64 -5.43 3.54
N LEU A 93 -2.92 -5.79 3.38
CA LEU A 93 -3.53 -6.88 4.12
C LEU A 93 -2.87 -8.24 3.84
N GLU A 94 -2.64 -8.56 2.57
CA GLU A 94 -1.94 -9.77 2.14
C GLU A 94 -0.51 -9.80 2.66
N MET A 95 0.26 -8.72 2.55
CA MET A 95 1.62 -8.64 3.08
C MET A 95 1.64 -8.91 4.58
N LEU A 96 0.74 -8.30 5.36
CA LEU A 96 0.64 -8.57 6.80
C LEU A 96 0.29 -10.03 7.08
N HIS A 97 -0.59 -10.62 6.28
CA HIS A 97 -1.02 -12.01 6.44
C HIS A 97 0.08 -13.01 6.08
N VAL A 98 0.61 -12.91 4.87
CA VAL A 98 1.58 -13.85 4.30
C VAL A 98 2.94 -13.71 4.96
N ASP A 99 3.45 -12.49 5.13
CA ASP A 99 4.83 -12.29 5.60
C ASP A 99 4.93 -12.30 7.13
N TYR A 100 3.85 -11.93 7.84
CA TYR A 100 3.85 -11.80 9.31
C TYR A 100 2.89 -12.75 10.02
N GLY A 101 2.18 -13.61 9.29
CA GLY A 101 1.23 -14.57 9.85
C GLY A 101 0.06 -13.89 10.56
N CYS A 102 -0.23 -12.64 10.22
CA CYS A 102 -1.29 -11.89 10.88
C CYS A 102 -2.66 -12.32 10.35
N ASN A 103 -3.59 -12.52 11.26
CA ASN A 103 -4.99 -12.75 10.96
C ASN A 103 -5.82 -11.64 11.61
N GLY A 104 -7.09 -11.54 11.25
CA GLY A 104 -8.00 -10.61 11.90
C GLY A 104 -9.44 -10.92 11.54
N GLU A 105 -10.36 -10.52 12.41
CA GLU A 105 -11.80 -10.65 12.25
C GLU A 105 -12.39 -9.24 12.12
N PHE A 106 -12.58 -8.78 10.89
CA PHE A 106 -13.09 -7.44 10.60
C PHE A 106 -13.60 -7.36 9.16
N SER A 107 -14.25 -6.24 8.80
CA SER A 107 -14.65 -5.99 7.42
C SER A 107 -13.89 -4.83 6.79
N ILE A 108 -13.72 -4.86 5.48
CA ILE A 108 -13.19 -3.75 4.67
C ILE A 108 -14.26 -3.35 3.66
N VAL A 109 -14.54 -2.05 3.57
CA VAL A 109 -15.50 -1.46 2.63
C VAL A 109 -14.79 -0.41 1.77
N CYS A 110 -14.82 -0.60 0.45
CA CYS A 110 -14.15 0.29 -0.52
C CYS A 110 -15.06 0.59 -1.73
N GLY A 111 -14.95 1.77 -2.32
CA GLY A 111 -15.70 2.15 -3.53
C GLY A 111 -17.00 2.91 -3.24
N LYS A 112 -17.98 2.81 -4.14
CA LYS A 112 -19.26 3.52 -4.10
C LYS A 112 -20.38 2.68 -4.72
N GLY A 113 -21.64 3.05 -4.51
CA GLY A 113 -22.80 2.44 -5.15
C GLY A 113 -23.21 1.15 -4.44
N PHE A 114 -23.32 1.20 -3.12
CA PHE A 114 -23.64 0.04 -2.30
C PHE A 114 -25.15 -0.17 -2.20
N ASP A 115 -25.59 -1.42 -2.30
CA ASP A 115 -26.92 -1.78 -1.80
C ASP A 115 -26.81 -1.93 -0.29
N LYS A 116 -27.67 -1.26 0.49
CA LYS A 116 -27.58 -1.27 1.97
C LYS A 116 -27.60 -2.68 2.56
N SER A 117 -28.30 -3.62 1.94
CA SER A 117 -28.34 -5.02 2.35
C SER A 117 -26.98 -5.72 2.31
N GLU A 118 -26.05 -5.26 1.45
CA GLU A 118 -24.68 -5.79 1.38
C GLU A 118 -23.86 -5.40 2.62
N LEU A 119 -24.34 -4.41 3.40
CA LEU A 119 -23.67 -3.84 4.57
C LEU A 119 -24.31 -4.28 5.90
N ASP A 120 -25.38 -5.07 5.87
CA ASP A 120 -26.12 -5.50 7.06
C ASP A 120 -25.43 -6.67 7.81
N ASP A 121 -24.56 -7.41 7.15
CA ASP A 121 -23.86 -8.58 7.71
C ASP A 121 -22.33 -8.37 7.72
N LEU A 122 -21.87 -7.22 8.20
CA LEU A 122 -20.43 -6.97 8.32
C LEU A 122 -19.89 -7.53 9.64
N LYS A 123 -18.65 -8.03 9.60
CA LYS A 123 -17.85 -8.30 10.80
C LYS A 123 -17.41 -6.97 11.42
N ASP A 124 -17.59 -6.83 12.73
CA ASP A 124 -17.12 -5.71 13.53
C ASP A 124 -15.69 -5.96 14.03
N PRO A 125 -14.75 -5.00 13.90
CA PRO A 125 -14.88 -3.64 13.38
C PRO A 125 -14.87 -3.53 11.84
N VAL A 126 -15.25 -2.36 11.31
CA VAL A 126 -15.27 -2.08 9.87
C VAL A 126 -14.24 -1.01 9.50
N LEU A 127 -13.35 -1.32 8.56
CA LEU A 127 -12.44 -0.38 7.91
C LEU A 127 -13.08 0.14 6.62
N VAL A 128 -13.39 1.42 6.57
CA VAL A 128 -13.94 2.09 5.37
C VAL A 128 -12.81 2.88 4.70
N VAL A 129 -12.47 2.52 3.46
CA VAL A 129 -11.31 3.10 2.75
C VAL A 129 -11.73 3.85 1.50
N GLY A 130 -11.20 5.06 1.38
CA GLY A 130 -11.42 5.96 0.25
C GLY A 130 -12.58 6.92 0.50
N PRO A 131 -12.50 8.15 -0.05
CA PRO A 131 -13.49 9.19 0.19
C PRO A 131 -14.88 8.79 -0.29
N CYS A 132 -14.99 8.04 -1.38
CA CYS A 132 -16.27 7.61 -1.93
C CYS A 132 -17.08 6.75 -0.95
N ALA A 133 -16.43 5.78 -0.28
CA ALA A 133 -17.09 4.91 0.69
C ALA A 133 -17.36 5.65 1.99
N VAL A 134 -16.41 6.49 2.45
CA VAL A 134 -16.59 7.30 3.66
C VAL A 134 -17.79 8.24 3.52
N GLU A 135 -17.93 8.92 2.38
CA GLU A 135 -19.03 9.84 2.10
C GLU A 135 -20.38 9.13 1.99
N GLU A 136 -20.45 8.02 1.24
CA GLU A 136 -21.72 7.34 0.99
C GLU A 136 -22.24 6.56 2.19
N VAL A 137 -21.37 5.79 2.86
CA VAL A 137 -21.79 4.81 3.87
C VAL A 137 -21.16 5.02 5.24
N GLY A 138 -20.21 5.94 5.40
CA GLY A 138 -19.47 6.13 6.64
C GLY A 138 -20.35 6.38 7.87
N GLU A 139 -21.26 7.34 7.81
CA GLU A 139 -22.17 7.65 8.94
C GLU A 139 -23.19 6.53 9.19
N TYR A 140 -23.70 5.91 8.12
CA TYR A 140 -24.61 4.78 8.22
C TYR A 140 -23.96 3.58 8.95
N LEU A 141 -22.68 3.30 8.65
CA LEU A 141 -21.91 2.23 9.28
C LEU A 141 -21.50 2.58 10.73
N LYS A 142 -21.15 3.84 11.02
CA LYS A 142 -20.80 4.29 12.39
C LYS A 142 -21.93 4.10 13.40
N GLN A 143 -23.18 4.13 12.95
CA GLN A 143 -24.34 3.86 13.79
C GLN A 143 -24.51 2.38 14.17
N ARG A 144 -23.79 1.47 13.49
CA ARG A 144 -23.99 0.01 13.58
C ARG A 144 -22.74 -0.75 14.03
N TYR A 145 -21.57 -0.23 13.70
CA TYR A 145 -20.28 -0.90 13.91
C TYR A 145 -19.24 0.08 14.48
N ARG A 146 -18.16 -0.47 15.04
CA ARG A 146 -16.93 0.28 15.31
C ARG A 146 -16.22 0.52 13.98
N VAL A 147 -16.32 1.74 13.49
CA VAL A 147 -15.76 2.12 12.18
C VAL A 147 -14.41 2.82 12.33
N ILE A 148 -13.44 2.39 11.51
CA ILE A 148 -12.20 3.12 11.23
C ILE A 148 -12.31 3.64 9.80
N THR A 149 -12.08 4.93 9.58
CA THR A 149 -12.16 5.55 8.25
C THR A 149 -10.80 6.00 7.77
N VAL A 150 -10.47 5.69 6.51
CA VAL A 150 -9.36 6.31 5.78
C VAL A 150 -9.96 7.14 4.64
N ASN A 151 -10.10 8.45 4.88
CA ASN A 151 -10.78 9.38 3.97
C ASN A 151 -9.82 9.98 2.91
N TYR A 152 -9.04 9.11 2.25
CA TYR A 152 -8.13 9.51 1.19
C TYR A 152 -7.86 8.33 0.26
N CYS A 153 -7.54 8.61 -1.01
CA CYS A 153 -7.10 7.58 -1.95
C CYS A 153 -5.61 7.33 -1.76
N ASN A 154 -5.20 6.06 -1.71
CA ASN A 154 -3.79 5.68 -1.63
C ASN A 154 -3.02 6.25 -0.41
N ASP A 155 -3.68 6.45 0.73
CA ASP A 155 -2.99 6.76 1.99
C ASP A 155 -2.49 5.46 2.65
N LEU A 156 -1.39 4.93 2.13
CA LEU A 156 -0.80 3.67 2.60
C LEU A 156 -0.43 3.73 4.09
N SER A 157 -0.05 4.91 4.58
CA SER A 157 0.29 5.12 5.99
C SER A 157 -0.95 4.93 6.88
N ALA A 158 -2.06 5.59 6.56
CA ALA A 158 -3.30 5.46 7.31
C ALA A 158 -3.91 4.05 7.20
N VAL A 159 -3.89 3.45 6.01
CA VAL A 159 -4.36 2.07 5.80
C VAL A 159 -3.52 1.08 6.60
N LEU A 160 -2.19 1.14 6.51
CA LEU A 160 -1.31 0.25 7.27
C LEU A 160 -1.51 0.45 8.78
N THR A 161 -1.69 1.68 9.24
CA THR A 161 -2.03 1.98 10.65
C THR A 161 -3.31 1.30 11.09
N ALA A 162 -4.37 1.39 10.29
CA ALA A 162 -5.64 0.74 10.58
C ALA A 162 -5.49 -0.79 10.61
N LEU A 163 -4.86 -1.37 9.59
CA LEU A 163 -4.65 -2.82 9.50
C LEU A 163 -3.78 -3.35 10.65
N MET A 164 -2.70 -2.64 11.02
CA MET A 164 -1.88 -3.00 12.18
C MET A 164 -2.72 -3.12 13.47
N LYS A 165 -3.59 -2.13 13.70
CA LYS A 165 -4.51 -2.13 14.84
C LYS A 165 -5.50 -3.30 14.78
N LEU A 166 -6.09 -3.53 13.62
CA LEU A 166 -7.13 -4.56 13.40
C LEU A 166 -6.58 -5.98 13.49
N MET A 167 -5.32 -6.18 13.11
CA MET A 167 -4.64 -7.47 13.10
C MET A 167 -3.73 -7.69 14.31
N GLY A 168 -3.70 -6.74 15.26
CA GLY A 168 -2.94 -6.85 16.51
C GLY A 168 -1.41 -6.88 16.31
N ILE A 169 -0.89 -6.28 15.25
CA ILE A 169 0.56 -6.20 14.97
C ILE A 169 1.09 -4.80 15.26
N ARG A 170 2.31 -4.74 15.79
CA ARG A 170 3.04 -3.48 16.03
C ARG A 170 4.02 -3.22 14.90
N ALA A 171 4.27 -1.95 14.59
CA ALA A 171 5.27 -1.55 13.60
C ALA A 171 6.66 -2.16 13.86
N THR A 172 7.05 -2.31 15.14
CA THR A 172 8.34 -2.93 15.53
C THR A 172 8.49 -4.41 15.13
N ARG A 173 7.41 -5.11 14.79
CA ARG A 173 7.46 -6.47 14.23
C ARG A 173 7.69 -6.49 12.72
N ILE A 174 7.30 -5.41 12.04
CA ILE A 174 7.41 -5.23 10.59
C ILE A 174 8.78 -4.67 10.23
N VAL A 175 9.28 -3.74 11.04
CA VAL A 175 10.59 -3.13 10.78
C VAL A 175 11.71 -4.09 11.21
N PRO A 176 12.63 -4.49 10.31
CA PRO A 176 13.68 -5.47 10.59
C PRO A 176 14.86 -4.86 11.37
N MET A 177 14.58 -4.18 12.48
CA MET A 177 15.61 -3.61 13.35
C MET A 177 15.18 -3.63 14.82
N SER A 178 16.17 -3.57 15.73
CA SER A 178 15.87 -3.51 17.17
C SER A 178 15.13 -2.22 17.54
N PRO A 179 14.26 -2.25 18.57
CA PRO A 179 13.49 -1.07 18.97
C PRO A 179 14.34 0.17 19.27
N LEU A 180 15.50 -0.01 19.91
CA LEU A 180 16.42 1.10 20.20
C LEU A 180 16.98 1.73 18.91
N LYS A 181 17.41 0.89 17.94
CA LYS A 181 17.90 1.38 16.65
C LYS A 181 16.81 2.11 15.88
N LEU A 182 15.56 1.63 15.99
CA LEU A 182 14.41 2.27 15.39
C LEU A 182 14.14 3.66 15.98
N ILE A 183 14.14 3.78 17.31
CA ILE A 183 13.99 5.07 18.01
C ILE A 183 15.07 6.05 17.54
N LEU A 184 16.34 5.64 17.58
CA LEU A 184 17.45 6.50 17.18
C LEU A 184 17.37 6.92 15.71
N THR A 185 16.99 6.00 14.82
CA THR A 185 16.82 6.29 13.39
C THR A 185 15.66 7.27 13.16
N TRP A 186 14.55 7.11 13.88
CA TRP A 186 13.41 8.00 13.79
C TRP A 186 13.75 9.41 14.29
N ILE A 187 14.44 9.53 15.43
CA ILE A 187 14.92 10.83 15.94
C ILE A 187 15.85 11.48 14.91
N ASN A 188 16.82 10.73 14.39
CA ASN A 188 17.76 11.23 13.39
C ASN A 188 17.04 11.75 12.14
N ALA A 189 16.04 11.01 11.64
CA ALA A 189 15.24 11.43 10.49
C ALA A 189 14.47 12.74 10.76
N LYS A 190 13.89 12.90 11.97
CA LYS A 190 13.20 14.13 12.36
C LYS A 190 14.14 15.32 12.49
N LEU A 191 15.32 15.13 13.07
CA LEU A 191 16.35 16.17 13.17
C LEU A 191 16.84 16.64 11.79
N HIS A 192 16.83 15.76 10.79
CA HIS A 192 17.16 16.10 9.40
C HIS A 192 15.94 16.54 8.56
N GLY A 193 14.82 16.89 9.20
CA GLY A 193 13.67 17.50 8.54
C GLY A 193 12.78 16.55 7.73
N SER A 194 12.81 15.24 8.00
CA SER A 194 11.97 14.27 7.29
C SER A 194 10.47 14.55 7.49
N THR A 195 9.77 14.74 6.36
CA THR A 195 8.32 14.94 6.26
C THR A 195 7.57 13.68 5.80
N ALA A 196 8.25 12.53 5.76
CA ALA A 196 7.67 11.29 5.26
C ALA A 196 6.40 10.89 6.05
N ASN A 197 5.30 10.65 5.33
CA ASN A 197 4.07 10.10 5.88
C ASN A 197 4.27 8.60 6.14
N THR A 198 4.54 8.24 7.40
CA THR A 198 4.83 6.86 7.82
C THR A 198 3.83 6.44 8.89
N PRO A 199 3.49 5.13 8.97
CA PRO A 199 2.66 4.62 10.05
C PRO A 199 3.29 4.95 11.41
N PRO A 200 2.50 5.07 12.49
CA PRO A 200 3.02 5.30 13.82
C PRO A 200 3.89 4.11 14.23
N ILE A 201 5.10 4.42 14.68
CA ILE A 201 6.07 3.43 15.14
C ILE A 201 5.82 3.05 16.60
N PHE A 202 5.29 3.99 17.40
CA PHE A 202 5.02 3.87 18.83
C PHE A 202 3.56 4.18 19.15
#